data_AF-A0AA45C2X1-F1
#
_entry.id   AF-A0AA45C2X1-F1
#
_cell.length_a   1.000
_cell.length_b   1.000
_cell.length_c   1.000
_cell.angle_alpha   90.00
_cell.angle_beta   90.00
_cell.angle_gamma   90.00
#
_symmetry.space_group_name_H-M   'P 1'
#
loop_
_entity.id
_entity.type
_entity.pdbx_description
1 polymer ?
#
loop_
_entity_poly.entity_id
_entity_poly.type
_entity_poly.pdbx_seq_one_letter_code
_entity_poly.pdbx_strand_id
1 'polypeptide(L)'
;MADITANVVVAYPRSSFTDSRSFKAVNNGKVYVGLIDTDPTIPANQIPVYIENEDGSHVQISQPLIVNGAGKLVYNGQLARIVTTKGYSMAIYDSYGTLIEYIDNVLRYEPDQLRQQLTSAGGDKIVGSSFGGTVYSDYALSGIKKKATFGLGGTVNSGSEAAFYVSEGLWYVYKGNAFPAAVPTIPDTNWRCVGRLNGYPVYDVRNWGLVGDDFTDNTANWILMNQKIGGSNLVIDFPAGTYRYTDIGNVKLNRTTYRGAGSLRTVFKCMAATSITSAFRVDAWPDPTDPNQPFLDGFHMCGIHVEGNQNSASAIDVQGLARSIWDDVTCWGSQTGMFLRASSLNNFNNLMCSKYRNIFGQTVNVPVQGLVMTTGYRAGAFQGAPSNNLFTNLYMEGVQRGMNMLYGDQNTFIGGSCEANTDYGTNIALGCRYNTFIGMGNENLNATTGDFIDKGTYTKFINCYSSQRMVMQGKNSVIDGGYFERVDIQSSAVSNEVKNITVNNWNSGSGGFIDSGIGTIAYNIYDADIPDYINSTDIRHSVTLTTSSISGGTNGVWDNTTRLPVTFYIGGSTSAFTQALILRGGAGGDSVAIPLTGTQQVHLEAKDRISLTWSTGVTAPVCSYRAKRGYN
;
A
#
# COMPACT_ATOMS: atom_id res chain seq x y z
N MET A 1 -10.83 -74.43 0.59
CA MET A 1 -9.51 -74.49 1.26
C MET A 1 -9.20 -73.06 1.67
N ALA A 2 -9.00 -72.80 2.97
CA ALA A 2 -8.82 -71.44 3.47
C ALA A 2 -7.47 -70.90 3.00
N ASP A 3 -7.50 -69.76 2.32
CA ASP A 3 -6.32 -69.05 1.84
C ASP A 3 -5.63 -68.41 3.05
N ILE A 4 -4.43 -68.88 3.41
CA ILE A 4 -3.65 -68.40 4.56
C ILE A 4 -2.58 -67.45 4.03
N THR A 5 -2.79 -66.14 4.18
CA THR A 5 -1.75 -65.13 3.90
C THR A 5 -0.90 -64.93 5.16
N ALA A 6 0.24 -65.64 5.26
CA ALA A 6 1.19 -65.48 6.36
C ALA A 6 2.13 -64.28 6.09
N ASN A 7 2.27 -63.37 7.06
CA ASN A 7 3.00 -62.10 6.84
C ASN A 7 4.15 -61.87 7.83
N VAL A 8 4.33 -62.73 8.85
CA VAL A 8 5.28 -62.46 9.95
C VAL A 8 6.29 -63.59 10.11
N VAL A 9 7.56 -63.31 9.82
CA VAL A 9 8.67 -64.26 10.02
C VAL A 9 8.92 -64.45 11.52
N VAL A 10 9.03 -65.70 11.95
CA VAL A 10 9.44 -66.05 13.33
C VAL A 10 10.93 -65.80 13.46
N ALA A 11 11.26 -64.57 13.81
CA ALA A 11 12.62 -64.15 14.08
C ALA A 11 12.73 -63.64 15.52
N TYR A 12 13.92 -63.83 16.07
CA TYR A 12 14.34 -63.10 17.24
C TYR A 12 14.63 -61.65 16.82
N PRO A 13 14.37 -60.62 17.65
CA PRO A 13 14.68 -59.23 17.29
C PRO A 13 16.15 -59.00 16.92
N ARG A 14 17.05 -59.88 17.38
CA ARG A 14 18.43 -59.98 16.88
C ARG A 14 18.49 -61.01 15.76
N SER A 15 19.32 -60.75 14.74
CA SER A 15 19.42 -61.57 13.52
C SER A 15 19.76 -63.06 13.73
N SER A 16 20.17 -63.47 14.94
CA SER A 16 20.40 -64.86 15.35
C SER A 16 20.01 -65.07 16.82
N PHE A 17 19.51 -66.26 17.17
CA PHE A 17 19.18 -66.67 18.54
C PHE A 17 20.47 -66.91 19.34
N THR A 18 20.85 -65.94 20.15
CA THR A 18 22.06 -65.96 20.98
C THR A 18 21.72 -65.77 22.45
N ASP A 19 22.59 -66.30 23.32
CA ASP A 19 22.50 -66.11 24.75
C ASP A 19 22.70 -64.64 25.12
N SER A 20 21.85 -64.13 26.01
CA SER A 20 21.80 -62.70 26.35
C SER A 20 23.04 -62.20 27.11
N ARG A 21 23.84 -63.10 27.70
CA ARG A 21 25.03 -62.76 28.50
C ARG A 21 26.34 -63.00 27.75
N SER A 22 26.39 -64.08 26.97
CA SER A 22 27.62 -64.54 26.31
C SER A 22 27.65 -64.32 24.80
N PHE A 23 26.52 -63.93 24.20
CA PHE A 23 26.32 -63.74 22.75
C PHE A 23 26.64 -64.97 21.89
N LYS A 24 26.84 -66.14 22.52
CA LYS A 24 27.02 -67.41 21.82
C LYS A 24 25.67 -67.89 21.28
N ALA A 25 25.69 -68.60 20.16
CA ALA A 25 24.49 -69.26 19.65
C ALA A 25 23.87 -70.16 20.72
N VAL A 26 22.55 -70.08 20.89
CA VAL A 26 21.80 -70.98 21.79
C VAL A 26 21.65 -72.35 21.10
N ASN A 27 22.78 -73.02 20.88
CA ASN A 27 22.83 -74.27 20.14
C ASN A 27 22.00 -75.35 20.84
N ASN A 28 21.17 -76.07 20.08
CA ASN A 28 20.14 -76.99 20.57
C ASN A 28 19.12 -76.34 21.54
N GLY A 29 18.98 -75.01 21.49
CA GLY A 29 17.95 -74.29 22.21
C GLY A 29 16.55 -74.56 21.66
N LYS A 30 15.55 -74.34 22.52
CA LYS A 30 14.12 -74.50 22.22
C LYS A 30 13.44 -73.15 22.18
N VAL A 31 12.71 -72.87 21.10
CA VAL A 31 11.92 -71.65 20.93
C VAL A 31 10.44 -72.01 20.89
N TYR A 32 9.65 -71.35 21.74
CA TYR A 32 8.20 -71.46 21.81
C TYR A 32 7.56 -70.15 21.33
N VAL A 33 6.42 -70.26 20.65
CA VAL A 33 5.70 -69.19 19.97
C VAL A 33 4.20 -69.29 20.32
N GLY A 34 3.63 -68.23 20.89
CA GLY A 34 2.27 -68.25 21.44
C GLY A 34 1.47 -66.98 21.20
N LEU A 35 0.29 -66.91 21.82
CA LEU A 35 -0.55 -65.73 21.83
C LEU A 35 0.17 -64.57 22.53
N ILE A 36 0.03 -63.36 21.99
CA ILE A 36 0.57 -62.13 22.57
C ILE A 36 0.17 -62.03 24.06
N ASP A 37 1.11 -61.58 24.89
CA ASP A 37 0.96 -61.38 26.34
C ASP A 37 0.71 -62.67 27.14
N THR A 38 0.97 -63.84 26.56
CA THR A 38 0.83 -65.15 27.23
C THR A 38 2.10 -65.99 27.17
N ASP A 39 2.31 -66.86 28.16
CA ASP A 39 3.43 -67.80 28.21
C ASP A 39 3.28 -68.91 27.14
N PRO A 40 4.15 -68.98 26.11
CA PRO A 40 4.04 -69.93 25.01
C PRO A 40 4.53 -71.34 25.36
N THR A 41 5.09 -71.56 26.56
CA THR A 41 5.44 -72.92 27.02
C THR A 41 4.21 -73.74 27.40
N ILE A 42 3.08 -73.06 27.68
CA ILE A 42 1.79 -73.69 27.93
C ILE A 42 1.17 -74.06 26.57
N PRO A 43 0.86 -75.35 26.29
CA PRO A 43 0.35 -75.78 24.99
C PRO A 43 -0.92 -75.05 24.52
N ALA A 44 -1.80 -74.66 25.45
CA ALA A 44 -3.03 -73.92 25.15
C ALA A 44 -2.77 -72.51 24.59
N ASN A 45 -1.59 -71.94 24.87
CA ASN A 45 -1.21 -70.60 24.42
C ASN A 45 -0.42 -70.64 23.10
N GLN A 46 0.00 -71.82 22.62
CA GLN A 46 0.79 -71.95 21.40
C GLN A 46 -0.05 -71.68 20.16
N ILE A 47 0.53 -70.95 19.21
CA ILE A 47 -0.10 -70.70 17.90
C ILE A 47 0.52 -71.60 16.82
N PRO A 48 -0.19 -71.89 15.72
CA PRO A 48 0.40 -72.59 14.59
C PRO A 48 1.62 -71.86 14.01
N VAL A 49 2.68 -72.61 13.74
CA VAL A 49 3.91 -72.14 13.09
C VAL A 49 4.14 -72.97 11.82
N TYR A 50 4.67 -72.32 10.78
CA TYR A 50 4.82 -72.92 9.46
C TYR A 50 6.24 -72.77 8.94
N ILE A 51 6.73 -73.76 8.20
CA ILE A 51 7.88 -73.60 7.31
C ILE A 51 7.37 -72.96 6.03
N GLU A 52 8.01 -71.89 5.59
CA GLU A 52 7.86 -71.33 4.25
C GLU A 52 8.95 -71.94 3.34
N ASN A 53 8.51 -72.71 2.34
CA ASN A 53 9.40 -73.31 1.35
C ASN A 53 9.82 -72.27 0.29
N GLU A 54 10.82 -72.61 -0.54
CA GLU A 54 11.31 -71.71 -1.61
C GLU A 54 10.23 -71.35 -2.64
N ASP A 55 9.24 -72.23 -2.83
CA ASP A 55 8.09 -72.02 -3.71
C ASP A 55 6.95 -71.19 -3.07
N GLY A 56 7.13 -70.74 -1.82
CA GLY A 56 6.13 -69.99 -1.05
C GLY A 56 5.03 -70.85 -0.42
N SER A 57 5.09 -72.18 -0.55
CA SER A 57 4.17 -73.09 0.13
C SER A 57 4.46 -73.18 1.63
N HIS A 58 3.41 -73.47 2.42
CA HIS A 58 3.49 -73.48 3.88
C HIS A 58 3.19 -74.86 4.46
N VAL A 59 4.09 -75.37 5.30
CA VAL A 59 3.92 -76.64 6.02
C VAL A 59 3.89 -76.38 7.52
N GLN A 60 2.79 -76.72 8.18
CA GLN A 60 2.67 -76.55 9.63
C GLN A 60 3.61 -77.52 10.36
N ILE A 61 4.32 -77.04 11.37
CA ILE A 61 5.23 -77.85 12.19
C ILE A 61 4.89 -77.77 13.68
N SER A 62 5.34 -78.76 14.44
CA SER A 62 5.20 -78.81 15.89
C SER A 62 6.26 -77.96 16.57
N GLN A 63 5.86 -77.35 17.69
CA GLN A 63 6.77 -76.66 18.61
C GLN A 63 7.25 -77.62 19.72
N PRO A 64 8.41 -77.38 20.37
CA PRO A 64 9.33 -76.24 20.20
C PRO A 64 10.13 -76.29 18.90
N LEU A 65 10.52 -75.11 18.43
CA LEU A 65 11.44 -74.95 17.31
C LEU A 65 12.88 -75.07 17.81
N ILE A 66 13.76 -75.63 17.00
CA ILE A 66 15.14 -75.94 17.39
C ILE A 66 16.13 -74.94 16.77
N VAL A 67 17.11 -74.50 17.57
CA VAL A 67 18.18 -73.60 17.15
C VAL A 67 19.48 -74.40 16.90
N ASN A 68 20.16 -74.16 15.79
CA ASN A 68 21.45 -74.80 15.48
C ASN A 68 22.66 -74.03 16.03
N GLY A 69 23.87 -74.54 15.78
CA GLY A 69 25.14 -73.96 16.24
C GLY A 69 25.48 -72.58 15.68
N ALA A 70 24.74 -72.11 14.66
CA ALA A 70 24.85 -70.77 14.10
C ALA A 70 23.77 -69.81 14.62
N GLY A 71 22.92 -70.24 15.58
CA GLY A 71 21.86 -69.41 16.13
C GLY A 71 20.67 -69.25 15.18
N LYS A 72 20.44 -70.21 14.27
CA LYS A 72 19.34 -70.20 13.30
C LYS A 72 18.35 -71.32 13.57
N LEU A 73 17.08 -71.08 13.25
CA LEU A 73 16.05 -72.10 13.35
C LEU A 73 16.26 -73.18 12.29
N VAL A 74 16.11 -74.42 12.73
CA VAL A 74 16.24 -75.60 11.88
C VAL A 74 15.06 -76.52 12.03
N TYR A 75 14.75 -77.23 10.94
CA TYR A 75 13.82 -78.34 10.92
C TYR A 75 14.52 -79.56 10.34
N ASN A 76 14.49 -80.69 11.05
CA ASN A 76 15.25 -81.90 10.71
C ASN A 76 16.74 -81.66 10.41
N GLY A 77 17.36 -80.68 11.09
CA GLY A 77 18.78 -80.34 10.94
C GLY A 77 19.13 -79.41 9.78
N GLN A 78 18.17 -79.05 8.93
CA GLN A 78 18.34 -78.08 7.84
C GLN A 78 17.80 -76.70 8.24
N LEU A 79 18.41 -75.63 7.71
CA LEU A 79 17.92 -74.26 7.90
C LEU A 79 16.50 -74.13 7.34
N ALA A 80 15.59 -73.62 8.16
CA ALA A 80 14.20 -73.44 7.78
C ALA A 80 13.75 -72.00 8.06
N ARG A 81 13.02 -71.40 7.10
CA ARG A 81 12.34 -70.12 7.32
C ARG A 81 11.00 -70.39 7.98
N ILE A 82 10.89 -70.03 9.25
CA ILE A 82 9.68 -70.24 10.04
C ILE A 82 8.84 -68.96 10.04
N VAL A 83 7.52 -69.08 9.83
CA VAL A 83 6.58 -67.96 9.75
C VAL A 83 5.30 -68.23 10.55
N THR A 84 4.58 -67.16 10.89
CA THR A 84 3.27 -67.17 11.55
C THR A 84 2.30 -66.26 10.81
N THR A 85 1.01 -66.44 11.09
CA THR A 85 -0.08 -65.69 10.45
C THR A 85 -0.48 -64.42 11.21
N LYS A 86 0.04 -64.22 12.42
CA LYS A 86 -0.30 -63.11 13.32
C LYS A 86 0.85 -62.84 14.29
N GLY A 87 0.82 -61.69 14.96
CA GLY A 87 1.76 -61.38 16.04
C GLY A 87 1.74 -62.40 17.17
N TYR A 88 2.87 -62.55 17.84
CA TYR A 88 3.11 -63.64 18.79
C TYR A 88 3.99 -63.23 19.98
N SER A 89 3.87 -64.00 21.07
CA SER A 89 4.84 -64.04 22.18
C SER A 89 5.89 -65.11 21.89
N MET A 90 7.09 -64.96 22.47
CA MET A 90 8.21 -65.89 22.26
C MET A 90 8.95 -66.21 23.56
N ALA A 91 9.27 -67.47 23.79
CA ALA A 91 10.16 -67.89 24.88
C ALA A 91 11.32 -68.72 24.33
N ILE A 92 12.55 -68.41 24.74
CA ILE A 92 13.78 -69.04 24.27
C ILE A 92 14.47 -69.74 25.45
N TYR A 93 14.74 -71.03 25.30
CA TYR A 93 15.44 -71.84 26.29
C TYR A 93 16.74 -72.39 25.69
N ASP A 94 17.77 -72.54 26.53
CA ASP A 94 19.00 -73.22 26.14
C ASP A 94 18.84 -74.76 26.13
N SER A 95 19.91 -75.44 25.73
CA SER A 95 19.95 -76.91 25.68
C SER A 95 19.87 -77.56 27.07
N TYR A 96 20.09 -76.82 28.15
CA TYR A 96 19.97 -77.27 29.53
C TYR A 96 18.59 -76.95 30.15
N GLY A 97 17.69 -76.30 29.40
CA GLY A 97 16.35 -75.95 29.85
C GLY A 97 16.27 -74.65 30.66
N THR A 98 17.31 -73.82 30.64
CA THR A 98 17.29 -72.49 31.28
C THR A 98 16.61 -71.49 30.34
N LEU A 99 15.69 -70.67 30.86
CA LEU A 99 15.10 -69.56 30.12
C LEU A 99 16.17 -68.51 29.81
N ILE A 100 16.41 -68.26 28.54
CA ILE A 100 17.33 -67.24 28.05
C ILE A 100 16.61 -65.90 27.94
N GLU A 101 15.43 -65.88 27.33
CA GLU A 101 14.63 -64.67 27.17
C GLU A 101 13.16 -64.99 26.92
N TYR A 102 12.30 -64.11 27.42
CA TYR A 102 10.87 -64.10 27.15
C TYR A 102 10.48 -62.75 26.55
N ILE A 103 9.73 -62.79 25.45
CA ILE A 103 9.20 -61.64 24.74
C ILE A 103 7.67 -61.75 24.74
N ASP A 104 7.00 -60.84 25.42
CA ASP A 104 5.55 -60.77 25.59
C ASP A 104 4.82 -60.49 24.25
N ASN A 105 5.39 -59.62 23.43
CA ASN A 105 4.88 -59.28 22.10
C ASN A 105 6.02 -58.90 21.16
N VAL A 106 6.33 -59.77 20.19
CA VAL A 106 7.41 -59.51 19.23
C VAL A 106 7.09 -58.33 18.30
N LEU A 107 5.81 -58.03 18.05
CA LEU A 107 5.42 -56.90 17.21
C LEU A 107 5.70 -55.55 17.86
N ARG A 108 5.85 -55.48 19.19
CA ARG A 108 6.24 -54.23 19.89
C ARG A 108 7.60 -53.70 19.44
N TYR A 109 8.41 -54.56 18.83
CA TYR A 109 9.72 -54.26 18.29
C TYR A 109 9.72 -54.09 16.76
N GLU A 110 8.55 -54.10 16.12
CA GLU A 110 8.47 -53.85 14.67
C GLU A 110 8.85 -52.40 14.36
N PRO A 111 9.87 -52.18 13.50
CA PRO A 111 10.35 -50.83 13.18
C PRO A 111 9.30 -49.96 12.47
N ASP A 112 8.23 -50.54 11.92
CA ASP A 112 7.19 -49.83 11.17
C ASP A 112 5.96 -49.39 11.98
N GLN A 113 5.84 -49.74 13.26
CA GLN A 113 4.68 -49.32 14.08
C GLN A 113 4.58 -47.79 14.21
N LEU A 114 5.72 -47.11 14.40
CA LEU A 114 5.76 -45.65 14.48
C LEU A 114 5.26 -45.01 13.16
N ARG A 115 5.62 -45.60 12.01
CA ARG A 115 5.18 -45.10 10.70
C ARG A 115 3.67 -45.23 10.53
N GLN A 116 3.07 -46.33 10.99
CA GLN A 116 1.61 -46.49 10.98
C GLN A 116 0.91 -45.50 11.91
N GLN A 117 1.44 -45.26 13.10
CA GLN A 117 0.87 -44.29 14.04
C GLN A 117 0.92 -42.86 13.50
N LEU A 118 2.06 -42.45 12.91
CA LEU A 118 2.23 -41.11 12.32
C LEU A 118 1.34 -40.87 11.08
N THR A 119 1.03 -41.93 10.31
CA THR A 119 0.18 -41.82 9.11
C THR A 119 -1.32 -41.96 9.39
N SER A 120 -1.70 -42.39 10.59
CA SER A 120 -3.09 -42.50 11.02
C SER A 120 -3.74 -41.14 11.29
N ALA A 121 -5.07 -41.08 11.28
CA ALA A 121 -5.80 -39.86 11.62
C ALA A 121 -5.52 -39.46 13.08
N GLY A 122 -4.93 -38.28 13.28
CA GLY A 122 -4.47 -37.82 14.60
C GLY A 122 -3.01 -38.15 14.92
N GLY A 123 -2.24 -38.69 13.97
CA GLY A 123 -0.80 -38.92 14.11
C GLY A 123 0.00 -37.64 14.41
N ASP A 124 -0.50 -36.47 14.01
CA ASP A 124 0.03 -35.15 14.35
C ASP A 124 -0.20 -34.73 15.82
N LYS A 125 -1.19 -35.33 16.49
CA LYS A 125 -1.52 -35.06 17.91
C LYS A 125 -0.69 -35.87 18.89
N ILE A 126 0.11 -36.83 18.41
CA ILE A 126 0.95 -37.68 19.26
C ILE A 126 2.43 -37.33 19.19
N VAL A 127 2.82 -36.41 18.29
CA VAL A 127 4.18 -35.89 18.20
C VAL A 127 4.30 -34.66 19.11
N GLY A 128 5.20 -34.71 20.09
CA GLY A 128 5.47 -33.59 20.98
C GLY A 128 6.14 -32.42 20.26
N SER A 129 5.88 -31.19 20.71
CA SER A 129 6.52 -29.99 20.17
C SER A 129 7.62 -29.43 21.08
N SER A 130 8.60 -28.76 20.48
CA SER A 130 9.63 -27.98 21.16
C SER A 130 9.10 -26.75 21.92
N PHE A 131 7.86 -26.32 21.64
CA PHE A 131 7.23 -25.17 22.31
C PHE A 131 6.25 -25.57 23.43
N GLY A 132 6.16 -26.88 23.75
CA GLY A 132 5.23 -27.44 24.73
C GLY A 132 3.87 -27.82 24.10
N GLY A 133 3.36 -29.00 24.42
CA GLY A 133 2.16 -29.55 23.78
C GLY A 133 2.49 -30.50 22.61
N THR A 134 1.69 -30.46 21.55
CA THR A 134 1.79 -31.37 20.39
C THR A 134 2.06 -30.57 19.12
N VAL A 135 2.60 -31.20 18.09
CA VAL A 135 2.76 -30.57 16.77
C VAL A 135 1.42 -30.03 16.25
N TYR A 136 0.30 -30.69 16.56
CA TYR A 136 -1.05 -30.20 16.26
C TYR A 136 -1.43 -28.90 16.99
N SER A 137 -1.02 -28.70 18.26
CA SER A 137 -1.38 -27.48 19.02
C SER A 137 -0.64 -26.24 18.54
N ASP A 138 0.47 -26.42 17.82
CA ASP A 138 1.39 -25.36 17.47
C ASP A 138 1.14 -24.79 16.07
N TYR A 139 0.39 -25.50 15.24
CA TYR A 139 -0.05 -24.98 13.94
C TYR A 139 -1.33 -24.14 14.10
N ALA A 140 -1.32 -22.94 13.53
CA ALA A 140 -2.51 -22.11 13.42
C ALA A 140 -3.56 -22.83 12.54
N LEU A 141 -4.65 -23.31 13.16
CA LEU A 141 -5.74 -23.94 12.43
C LEU A 141 -6.33 -22.91 11.45
N SER A 142 -6.18 -23.16 10.15
CA SER A 142 -6.99 -22.49 9.14
C SER A 142 -8.46 -22.64 9.56
N GLY A 143 -9.18 -21.52 9.67
CA GLY A 143 -10.63 -21.52 9.93
C GLY A 143 -11.45 -22.23 8.84
N ILE A 144 -10.80 -22.67 7.76
CA ILE A 144 -11.34 -23.48 6.68
C ILE A 144 -10.84 -24.92 6.75
N LYS A 145 -11.78 -25.86 6.76
CA LYS A 145 -11.55 -27.31 6.75
C LYS A 145 -11.49 -27.84 5.31
N LYS A 146 -10.46 -28.61 5.00
CA LYS A 146 -10.30 -29.33 3.73
C LYS A 146 -11.27 -30.51 3.70
N LYS A 147 -12.26 -30.50 2.81
CA LYS A 147 -13.42 -31.43 2.89
C LYS A 147 -13.64 -32.29 1.67
N ALA A 148 -13.57 -31.71 0.47
CA ALA A 148 -13.98 -32.37 -0.76
C ALA A 148 -13.04 -32.05 -1.93
N THR A 149 -13.30 -32.64 -3.10
CA THR A 149 -12.52 -32.42 -4.32
C THR A 149 -13.47 -32.24 -5.50
N PHE A 150 -13.25 -31.21 -6.31
CA PHE A 150 -14.02 -31.00 -7.54
C PHE A 150 -13.84 -32.20 -8.49
N GLY A 151 -14.92 -32.63 -9.13
CA GLY A 151 -14.92 -33.77 -10.05
C GLY A 151 -15.02 -35.17 -9.41
N LEU A 152 -14.82 -35.29 -8.09
CA LEU A 152 -15.06 -36.55 -7.36
C LEU A 152 -16.42 -36.59 -6.63
N GLY A 153 -17.20 -35.51 -6.74
CA GLY A 153 -18.45 -35.34 -6.00
C GLY A 153 -18.25 -35.06 -4.51
N GLY A 154 -19.35 -34.86 -3.79
CA GLY A 154 -19.37 -34.56 -2.35
C GLY A 154 -20.14 -33.30 -2.01
N THR A 155 -20.20 -32.98 -0.72
CA THR A 155 -20.87 -31.78 -0.22
C THR A 155 -19.99 -31.04 0.78
N VAL A 156 -20.18 -29.71 0.82
CA VAL A 156 -19.76 -28.86 1.93
C VAL A 156 -20.98 -28.44 2.73
N ASN A 157 -20.87 -28.42 4.05
CA ASN A 157 -21.97 -28.21 4.99
C ASN A 157 -21.91 -26.83 5.66
N SER A 158 -20.86 -26.05 5.39
CA SER A 158 -20.71 -24.69 5.87
C SER A 158 -19.76 -23.89 4.99
N GLY A 159 -19.77 -22.56 5.12
CA GLY A 159 -18.80 -21.67 4.47
C GLY A 159 -17.36 -21.82 5.00
N SER A 160 -17.18 -22.64 6.04
CA SER A 160 -15.88 -23.01 6.62
C SER A 160 -15.34 -24.33 6.07
N GLU A 161 -15.95 -24.92 5.06
CA GLU A 161 -15.46 -26.13 4.40
C GLU A 161 -15.06 -25.80 2.95
N ALA A 162 -13.93 -26.35 2.50
CA ALA A 162 -13.38 -26.12 1.17
C ALA A 162 -13.27 -27.39 0.33
N ALA A 163 -13.43 -27.21 -0.97
CA ALA A 163 -13.19 -28.21 -1.99
C ALA A 163 -11.88 -27.92 -2.75
N PHE A 164 -11.11 -28.96 -3.04
CA PHE A 164 -9.84 -28.87 -3.77
C PHE A 164 -10.05 -29.04 -5.26
N TYR A 165 -9.50 -28.13 -6.06
CA TYR A 165 -9.50 -28.26 -7.52
C TYR A 165 -8.13 -28.69 -8.01
N VAL A 166 -8.03 -29.96 -8.40
CA VAL A 166 -6.77 -30.64 -8.72
C VAL A 166 -6.02 -29.96 -9.87
N SER A 167 -6.72 -29.50 -10.91
CA SER A 167 -6.07 -28.91 -12.09
C SER A 167 -5.34 -27.61 -11.80
N GLU A 168 -5.68 -26.92 -10.70
CA GLU A 168 -5.05 -25.66 -10.31
C GLU A 168 -4.23 -25.78 -9.02
N GLY A 169 -4.40 -26.86 -8.26
CA GLY A 169 -3.78 -26.99 -6.94
C GLY A 169 -4.32 -25.98 -5.92
N LEU A 170 -5.57 -25.54 -6.06
CA LEU A 170 -6.18 -24.48 -5.22
C LEU A 170 -7.45 -24.98 -4.52
N TRP A 171 -7.74 -24.36 -3.38
CA TRP A 171 -8.93 -24.63 -2.57
C TRP A 171 -9.98 -23.55 -2.77
N TYR A 172 -11.25 -23.96 -2.72
CA TYR A 172 -12.39 -23.09 -2.92
C TYR A 172 -13.44 -23.29 -1.83
N VAL A 173 -14.05 -22.19 -1.38
CA VAL A 173 -15.17 -22.18 -0.44
C VAL A 173 -16.46 -21.76 -1.14
N TYR A 174 -17.59 -22.32 -0.73
CA TYR A 174 -18.89 -21.94 -1.26
C TYR A 174 -19.30 -20.55 -0.74
N LYS A 175 -19.76 -19.67 -1.64
CA LYS A 175 -20.18 -18.29 -1.33
C LYS A 175 -21.65 -18.19 -0.93
N GLY A 176 -22.47 -19.18 -1.25
CA GLY A 176 -23.88 -19.18 -0.92
C GLY A 176 -24.14 -19.46 0.55
N ASN A 177 -25.41 -19.32 0.95
CA ASN A 177 -25.89 -19.52 2.31
C ASN A 177 -26.72 -20.81 2.47
N ALA A 178 -27.01 -21.52 1.38
CA ALA A 178 -27.73 -22.79 1.40
C ALA A 178 -26.75 -23.97 1.54
N PHE A 179 -26.91 -24.76 2.60
CA PHE A 179 -26.10 -25.95 2.87
C PHE A 179 -27.00 -27.18 3.08
N PRO A 180 -26.54 -28.39 2.74
CA PRO A 180 -25.24 -28.71 2.12
C PRO A 180 -25.17 -28.27 0.66
N ALA A 181 -24.04 -27.69 0.25
CA ALA A 181 -23.78 -27.32 -1.14
C ALA A 181 -23.04 -28.46 -1.84
N ALA A 182 -23.58 -28.91 -2.98
CA ALA A 182 -22.95 -29.93 -3.81
C ALA A 182 -21.69 -29.38 -4.49
N VAL A 183 -20.62 -30.17 -4.50
CA VAL A 183 -19.36 -29.80 -5.15
C VAL A 183 -19.45 -30.16 -6.64
N PRO A 184 -19.39 -29.19 -7.56
CA PRO A 184 -19.48 -29.44 -8.99
C PRO A 184 -18.20 -30.08 -9.55
N THR A 185 -18.19 -30.38 -10.86
CA THR A 185 -17.01 -30.94 -11.54
C THR A 185 -15.85 -29.94 -11.62
N ILE A 186 -16.15 -28.65 -11.81
CA ILE A 186 -15.18 -27.56 -11.84
C ILE A 186 -15.72 -26.37 -11.04
N PRO A 187 -14.86 -25.50 -10.45
CA PRO A 187 -15.32 -24.31 -9.74
C PRO A 187 -16.12 -23.37 -10.65
N ASP A 188 -17.33 -23.01 -10.22
CA ASP A 188 -18.20 -22.04 -10.89
C ASP A 188 -18.26 -20.71 -10.12
N THR A 189 -19.14 -19.80 -10.56
CA THR A 189 -19.30 -18.47 -9.93
C THR A 189 -19.80 -18.50 -8.49
N ASN A 190 -20.25 -19.64 -7.94
CA ASN A 190 -20.66 -19.79 -6.56
C ASN A 190 -19.49 -20.17 -5.63
N TRP A 191 -18.32 -20.48 -6.18
CA TRP A 191 -17.14 -20.89 -5.43
C TRP A 191 -16.07 -19.79 -5.45
N ARG A 192 -15.48 -19.50 -4.29
CA ARG A 192 -14.40 -18.51 -4.13
C ARG A 192 -13.09 -19.20 -3.82
N CYS A 193 -12.05 -18.87 -4.58
CA CYS A 193 -10.70 -19.36 -4.32
C CYS A 193 -10.16 -18.79 -2.99
N VAL A 194 -9.54 -19.64 -2.18
CA VAL A 194 -8.89 -19.29 -0.89
C VAL A 194 -7.42 -19.71 -0.87
N GLY A 195 -6.81 -19.83 -2.05
CA GLY A 195 -5.41 -20.21 -2.20
C GLY A 195 -5.16 -21.69 -1.91
N ARG A 196 -3.96 -22.01 -1.45
CA ARG A 196 -3.45 -23.37 -1.19
C ARG A 196 -3.77 -23.87 0.23
N LEU A 197 -4.23 -23.01 1.14
CA LEU A 197 -4.45 -23.32 2.56
C LEU A 197 -3.24 -24.04 3.18
N ASN A 198 -2.09 -23.36 3.15
CA ASN A 198 -0.77 -23.85 3.58
C ASN A 198 -0.55 -23.76 5.11
N GLY A 199 -1.63 -23.75 5.91
CA GLY A 199 -1.54 -23.61 7.37
C GLY A 199 -1.46 -22.16 7.87
N TYR A 200 -1.75 -21.18 7.01
CA TYR A 200 -1.84 -19.77 7.38
C TYR A 200 -3.30 -19.29 7.41
N PRO A 201 -3.59 -18.17 8.11
CA PRO A 201 -4.91 -17.53 8.04
C PRO A 201 -5.38 -17.35 6.59
N VAL A 202 -6.68 -17.51 6.35
CA VAL A 202 -7.27 -17.68 5.00
C VAL A 202 -6.82 -16.62 3.99
N TYR A 203 -6.67 -15.37 4.42
CA TYR A 203 -6.33 -14.25 3.56
C TYR A 203 -4.86 -13.82 3.61
N ASP A 204 -4.02 -14.65 4.23
CA ASP A 204 -2.57 -14.47 4.23
C ASP A 204 -1.97 -14.82 2.87
N VAL A 205 -1.08 -13.97 2.37
CA VAL A 205 -0.43 -14.16 1.06
C VAL A 205 0.41 -15.43 0.95
N ARG A 206 0.86 -16.03 2.07
CA ARG A 206 1.59 -17.30 2.06
C ARG A 206 0.71 -18.48 1.65
N ASN A 207 -0.63 -18.35 1.73
CA ASN A 207 -1.55 -19.30 1.10
C ASN A 207 -1.52 -19.23 -0.44
N TRP A 208 -0.91 -18.21 -1.02
CA TRP A 208 -0.68 -18.10 -2.46
C TRP A 208 0.76 -18.44 -2.85
N GLY A 209 1.60 -18.78 -1.87
CA GLY A 209 3.03 -19.06 -2.05
C GLY A 209 3.90 -17.82 -2.15
N LEU A 210 3.42 -16.66 -1.69
CA LEU A 210 4.29 -15.49 -1.55
C LEU A 210 5.21 -15.67 -0.34
N VAL A 211 6.46 -15.26 -0.49
CA VAL A 211 7.53 -15.35 0.52
C VAL A 211 8.19 -13.97 0.64
N GLY A 212 8.21 -13.44 1.88
CA GLY A 212 8.77 -12.13 2.22
C GLY A 212 10.22 -12.19 2.70
N ASP A 213 11.09 -12.90 1.99
CA ASP A 213 12.47 -13.23 2.41
C ASP A 213 13.57 -12.36 1.77
N ASP A 214 13.20 -11.34 0.99
CA ASP A 214 14.12 -10.57 0.15
C ASP A 214 14.99 -11.45 -0.78
N PHE A 215 14.45 -12.56 -1.27
CA PHE A 215 15.17 -13.44 -2.20
C PHE A 215 14.24 -14.00 -3.29
N THR A 216 13.12 -14.58 -2.86
CA THR A 216 12.16 -15.27 -3.73
C THR A 216 11.47 -14.30 -4.68
N ASP A 217 11.47 -14.62 -5.98
CA ASP A 217 10.64 -13.92 -6.96
C ASP A 217 9.18 -14.37 -6.84
N ASN A 218 8.33 -13.46 -6.38
CA ASN A 218 6.92 -13.70 -6.11
C ASN A 218 6.02 -13.48 -7.34
N THR A 219 6.56 -13.06 -8.49
CA THR A 219 5.80 -12.58 -9.65
C THR A 219 4.65 -13.50 -10.05
N ALA A 220 4.94 -14.78 -10.32
CA ALA A 220 3.92 -15.72 -10.80
C ALA A 220 2.82 -15.99 -9.77
N ASN A 221 3.20 -16.18 -8.50
CA ASN A 221 2.24 -16.44 -7.41
C ASN A 221 1.37 -15.21 -7.12
N TRP A 222 1.94 -14.00 -7.23
CA TRP A 222 1.20 -12.75 -7.03
C TRP A 222 0.20 -12.50 -8.16
N ILE A 223 0.60 -12.69 -9.41
CA ILE A 223 -0.32 -12.60 -10.56
C ILE A 223 -1.49 -13.57 -10.39
N LEU A 224 -1.20 -14.83 -10.03
CA LEU A 224 -2.23 -15.84 -9.76
C LEU A 224 -3.17 -15.40 -8.63
N MET A 225 -2.63 -14.87 -7.53
CA MET A 225 -3.43 -14.34 -6.43
C MET A 225 -4.37 -13.24 -6.91
N ASN A 226 -3.84 -12.21 -7.58
CA ASN A 226 -4.63 -11.08 -8.09
C ASN A 226 -5.77 -11.56 -9.00
N GLN A 227 -5.48 -12.50 -9.90
CA GLN A 227 -6.48 -13.08 -10.81
C GLN A 227 -7.59 -13.84 -10.07
N LYS A 228 -7.23 -14.62 -9.03
CA LYS A 228 -8.16 -15.54 -8.36
C LYS A 228 -9.00 -14.88 -7.26
N ILE A 229 -8.50 -13.83 -6.61
CA ILE A 229 -9.30 -13.10 -5.60
C ILE A 229 -10.35 -12.18 -6.23
N GLY A 230 -10.11 -11.70 -7.45
CA GLY A 230 -11.13 -11.12 -8.34
C GLY A 230 -11.85 -9.84 -7.86
N GLY A 231 -11.44 -9.23 -6.74
CA GLY A 231 -12.08 -8.04 -6.15
C GLY A 231 -13.40 -8.37 -5.44
N SER A 232 -13.42 -8.38 -4.09
CA SER A 232 -14.64 -8.74 -3.35
C SER A 232 -14.56 -8.48 -1.83
N ASN A 233 -14.74 -7.23 -1.37
CA ASN A 233 -14.77 -6.84 0.06
C ASN A 233 -13.78 -7.65 0.91
N LEU A 234 -12.52 -7.65 0.49
CA LEU A 234 -11.50 -8.59 0.97
C LEU A 234 -10.30 -7.86 1.53
N VAL A 235 -9.77 -8.32 2.66
CA VAL A 235 -8.49 -7.87 3.19
C VAL A 235 -7.47 -8.98 2.96
N ILE A 236 -6.47 -8.72 2.13
CA ILE A 236 -5.32 -9.60 1.91
C ILE A 236 -4.17 -9.15 2.80
N ASP A 237 -3.68 -10.08 3.61
CA ASP A 237 -2.65 -9.83 4.61
C ASP A 237 -1.26 -10.18 4.08
N PHE A 238 -0.39 -9.17 4.09
CA PHE A 238 1.04 -9.29 3.81
C PHE A 238 1.82 -9.15 5.13
N PRO A 239 2.23 -10.26 5.78
CA PRO A 239 3.10 -10.21 6.94
C PRO A 239 4.39 -9.41 6.68
N ALA A 240 5.07 -9.02 7.76
CA ALA A 240 6.36 -8.37 7.66
C ALA A 240 7.35 -9.22 6.83
N GLY A 241 8.10 -8.56 5.96
CA GLY A 241 9.00 -9.18 5.00
C GLY A 241 9.15 -8.34 3.73
N THR A 242 10.15 -8.70 2.92
CA THR A 242 10.38 -8.08 1.62
C THR A 242 9.98 -9.06 0.52
N TYR A 243 8.94 -8.71 -0.22
CA TYR A 243 8.38 -9.50 -1.30
C TYR A 243 8.96 -8.98 -2.62
N ARG A 244 9.97 -9.68 -3.15
CA ARG A 244 10.55 -9.36 -4.46
C ARG A 244 9.63 -9.82 -5.58
N TYR A 245 9.55 -9.04 -6.65
CA TYR A 245 8.86 -9.39 -7.89
C TYR A 245 9.49 -8.64 -9.08
N THR A 246 9.38 -9.16 -10.29
CA THR A 246 9.86 -8.49 -11.51
C THR A 246 8.80 -7.54 -12.06
N ASP A 247 7.60 -8.08 -12.35
CA ASP A 247 6.46 -7.30 -12.86
C ASP A 247 5.15 -8.07 -12.60
N ILE A 248 4.29 -7.53 -11.74
CA ILE A 248 2.98 -8.13 -11.41
C ILE A 248 1.84 -7.65 -12.33
N GLY A 249 2.15 -6.81 -13.31
CA GLY A 249 1.17 -6.18 -14.19
C GLY A 249 0.27 -5.17 -13.46
N ASN A 250 -0.89 -4.91 -14.06
CA ASN A 250 -1.87 -3.98 -13.52
C ASN A 250 -2.71 -4.61 -12.39
N VAL A 251 -2.81 -3.95 -11.25
CA VAL A 251 -3.70 -4.32 -10.14
C VAL A 251 -5.05 -3.64 -10.31
N LYS A 252 -6.07 -4.42 -10.71
CA LYS A 252 -7.46 -3.95 -10.89
C LYS A 252 -8.41 -4.73 -9.98
N LEU A 253 -8.37 -4.44 -8.68
CA LEU A 253 -9.15 -5.13 -7.65
C LEU A 253 -10.10 -4.19 -6.91
N ASN A 254 -11.39 -4.32 -7.19
CA ASN A 254 -12.43 -3.48 -6.56
C ASN A 254 -12.72 -3.99 -5.14
N ARG A 255 -12.88 -3.06 -4.18
CA ARG A 255 -13.20 -3.36 -2.77
C ARG A 255 -12.23 -4.36 -2.14
N THR A 256 -10.94 -4.13 -2.34
CA THR A 256 -9.88 -4.99 -1.80
C THR A 256 -8.89 -4.14 -1.05
N THR A 257 -8.49 -4.60 0.13
CA THR A 257 -7.43 -4.00 0.95
C THR A 257 -6.20 -4.87 0.88
N TYR A 258 -5.06 -4.29 0.51
CA TYR A 258 -3.75 -4.87 0.81
C TYR A 258 -3.28 -4.31 2.14
N ARG A 259 -3.15 -5.18 3.14
CA ARG A 259 -2.74 -4.81 4.50
C ARG A 259 -1.38 -5.40 4.82
N GLY A 260 -0.39 -4.54 4.99
CA GLY A 260 0.93 -4.87 5.49
C GLY A 260 1.03 -4.76 7.01
N ALA A 261 2.19 -5.13 7.55
CA ALA A 261 2.52 -5.04 8.98
C ALA A 261 3.00 -3.64 9.40
N GLY A 262 2.96 -2.65 8.50
CA GLY A 262 3.51 -1.31 8.65
C GLY A 262 4.51 -1.00 7.53
N SER A 263 4.55 0.26 7.07
CA SER A 263 5.49 0.62 6.01
C SER A 263 6.94 0.44 6.49
N LEU A 264 7.81 -0.02 5.58
CA LEU A 264 9.17 -0.51 5.85
C LEU A 264 9.26 -1.82 6.64
N ARG A 265 8.15 -2.37 7.14
CA ARG A 265 8.08 -3.74 7.65
C ARG A 265 7.56 -4.70 6.60
N THR A 266 6.60 -4.27 5.79
CA THR A 266 6.14 -4.97 4.59
C THR A 266 6.60 -4.20 3.37
N VAL A 267 7.51 -4.78 2.59
CA VAL A 267 8.15 -4.14 1.43
C VAL A 267 7.77 -4.88 0.16
N PHE A 268 7.25 -4.14 -0.82
CA PHE A 268 7.00 -4.59 -2.18
C PHE A 268 8.16 -4.11 -3.04
N LYS A 269 9.09 -5.03 -3.36
CA LYS A 269 10.36 -4.68 -4.02
C LYS A 269 10.39 -5.14 -5.47
N CYS A 270 10.35 -4.18 -6.39
CA CYS A 270 10.44 -4.45 -7.81
C CYS A 270 11.89 -4.66 -8.27
N MET A 271 12.11 -5.77 -8.95
CA MET A 271 13.38 -6.27 -9.46
C MET A 271 13.42 -6.24 -10.99
N ALA A 272 12.64 -5.35 -11.63
CA ALA A 272 12.60 -5.20 -13.08
C ALA A 272 14.00 -5.05 -13.69
N ALA A 273 14.34 -5.92 -14.63
CA ALA A 273 15.60 -5.87 -15.37
C ALA A 273 15.53 -5.04 -16.66
N THR A 274 14.32 -4.69 -17.09
CA THR A 274 14.04 -3.88 -18.29
C THR A 274 13.06 -2.77 -17.94
N SER A 275 13.00 -1.73 -18.77
CA SER A 275 12.17 -0.56 -18.51
C SER A 275 10.68 -0.90 -18.39
N ILE A 276 10.08 -0.50 -17.27
CA ILE A 276 8.65 -0.63 -17.00
C ILE A 276 8.04 0.71 -16.57
N THR A 277 6.73 0.84 -16.76
CA THR A 277 6.00 2.09 -16.43
C THR A 277 6.01 2.42 -14.94
N SER A 278 5.87 1.41 -14.09
CA SER A 278 5.78 1.59 -12.64
C SER A 278 6.09 0.29 -11.93
N ALA A 279 6.70 0.36 -10.75
CA ALA A 279 6.90 -0.82 -9.90
C ALA A 279 5.54 -1.39 -9.44
N PHE A 280 4.61 -0.54 -9.03
CA PHE A 280 3.25 -0.95 -8.63
C PHE A 280 2.19 -0.12 -9.36
N ARG A 281 1.39 -0.75 -10.21
CA ARG A 281 0.36 -0.08 -11.03
C ARG A 281 -1.05 -0.42 -10.56
N VAL A 282 -1.85 0.62 -10.37
CA VAL A 282 -3.30 0.54 -10.13
C VAL A 282 -4.00 1.40 -11.17
N ASP A 283 -4.41 0.78 -12.27
CA ASP A 283 -5.10 1.44 -13.37
C ASP A 283 -6.50 0.85 -13.53
N ALA A 284 -7.51 1.70 -13.35
CA ALA A 284 -8.90 1.33 -13.60
C ALA A 284 -9.18 1.09 -15.09
N TRP A 285 -8.39 1.70 -15.98
CA TRP A 285 -8.64 1.80 -17.42
C TRP A 285 -7.49 1.27 -18.29
N PRO A 286 -6.98 0.04 -18.06
CA PRO A 286 -5.84 -0.48 -18.79
C PRO A 286 -6.13 -0.79 -20.28
N ASP A 287 -7.40 -1.00 -20.66
CA ASP A 287 -7.76 -1.23 -22.06
C ASP A 287 -7.66 0.10 -22.85
N PRO A 288 -6.79 0.20 -23.87
CA PRO A 288 -6.61 1.43 -24.63
C PRO A 288 -7.75 1.75 -25.59
N THR A 289 -8.73 0.85 -25.74
CA THR A 289 -9.83 0.96 -26.69
C THR A 289 -11.21 1.00 -26.07
N ASP A 290 -11.40 0.48 -24.84
CA ASP A 290 -12.70 0.47 -24.16
C ASP A 290 -12.96 1.76 -23.35
N PRO A 291 -13.89 2.64 -23.78
CA PRO A 291 -14.24 3.86 -23.05
C PRO A 291 -15.16 3.61 -21.84
N ASN A 292 -15.71 2.41 -21.68
CA ASN A 292 -16.71 2.08 -20.66
C ASN A 292 -16.12 1.50 -19.38
N GLN A 293 -14.79 1.40 -19.29
CA GLN A 293 -14.11 0.89 -18.10
C GLN A 293 -14.46 1.75 -16.87
N PRO A 294 -14.99 1.15 -15.78
CA PRO A 294 -15.40 1.90 -14.61
C PRO A 294 -14.19 2.40 -13.81
N PHE A 295 -14.40 3.37 -12.93
CA PHE A 295 -13.44 3.70 -11.88
C PHE A 295 -13.19 2.49 -10.98
N LEU A 296 -11.97 2.38 -10.43
CA LEU A 296 -11.64 1.39 -9.44
C LEU A 296 -12.11 1.87 -8.07
N ASP A 297 -13.20 1.27 -7.58
CA ASP A 297 -13.82 1.61 -6.31
C ASP A 297 -13.16 0.86 -5.15
N GLY A 298 -12.77 1.56 -4.07
CA GLY A 298 -12.37 0.94 -2.81
C GLY A 298 -11.18 -0.02 -2.87
N PHE A 299 -10.16 0.28 -3.69
CA PHE A 299 -8.87 -0.40 -3.56
C PHE A 299 -8.02 0.31 -2.50
N HIS A 300 -7.84 -0.34 -1.36
CA HIS A 300 -7.16 0.20 -0.18
C HIS A 300 -5.74 -0.37 -0.04
N MET A 301 -4.82 0.43 0.50
CA MET A 301 -3.48 0.00 0.88
C MET A 301 -3.15 0.49 2.28
N CYS A 302 -2.63 -0.38 3.14
CA CYS A 302 -2.30 -0.03 4.51
C CYS A 302 -0.95 -0.61 4.93
N GLY A 303 -0.05 0.22 5.47
CA GLY A 303 1.18 -0.25 6.10
C GLY A 303 2.12 -0.96 5.13
N ILE A 304 2.33 -0.39 3.94
CA ILE A 304 3.11 -0.98 2.86
C ILE A 304 4.15 0.03 2.35
N HIS A 305 5.36 -0.46 2.10
CA HIS A 305 6.38 0.27 1.34
C HIS A 305 6.49 -0.30 -0.08
N VAL A 306 6.53 0.56 -1.09
CA VAL A 306 6.78 0.18 -2.49
C VAL A 306 8.15 0.70 -2.95
N GLU A 307 9.04 -0.22 -3.25
CA GLU A 307 10.39 0.07 -3.74
C GLU A 307 10.48 -0.30 -5.21
N GLY A 308 10.71 0.71 -6.06
CA GLY A 308 11.10 0.49 -7.45
C GLY A 308 12.61 0.41 -7.65
N ASN A 309 13.05 0.48 -8.89
CA ASN A 309 14.46 0.57 -9.25
C ASN A 309 14.69 1.51 -10.46
N GLN A 310 15.93 1.61 -10.93
CA GLN A 310 16.29 2.49 -12.07
C GLN A 310 15.50 2.21 -13.37
N ASN A 311 14.91 1.03 -13.50
CA ASN A 311 14.13 0.61 -14.67
C ASN A 311 12.64 0.91 -14.52
N SER A 312 12.14 1.28 -13.34
CA SER A 312 10.76 1.72 -13.16
C SER A 312 10.65 3.25 -13.23
N ALA A 313 9.79 3.76 -14.12
CA ALA A 313 9.60 5.20 -14.25
C ALA A 313 8.92 5.82 -13.01
N SER A 314 8.09 5.05 -12.31
CA SER A 314 7.51 5.43 -11.02
C SER A 314 7.47 4.26 -10.04
N ALA A 315 7.46 4.54 -8.74
CA ALA A 315 7.27 3.49 -7.74
C ALA A 315 5.80 3.09 -7.67
N ILE A 316 4.91 4.07 -7.60
CA ILE A 316 3.46 3.86 -7.59
C ILE A 316 2.82 4.66 -8.72
N ASP A 317 1.96 4.00 -9.50
CA ASP A 317 1.16 4.64 -10.54
C ASP A 317 -0.33 4.33 -10.30
N VAL A 318 -1.12 5.37 -10.04
CA VAL A 318 -2.57 5.26 -9.80
C VAL A 318 -3.35 6.06 -10.82
N GLN A 319 -4.31 5.40 -11.47
CA GLN A 319 -5.25 6.02 -12.41
C GLN A 319 -6.69 5.53 -12.19
N GLY A 320 -7.63 6.48 -12.11
CA GLY A 320 -9.05 6.18 -12.02
C GLY A 320 -9.48 5.54 -10.70
N LEU A 321 -8.78 5.84 -9.61
CA LEU A 321 -9.09 5.34 -8.26
C LEU A 321 -10.17 6.19 -7.59
N ALA A 322 -11.15 5.56 -6.97
CA ALA A 322 -12.20 6.27 -6.24
C ALA A 322 -12.55 5.63 -4.89
N ARG A 323 -12.84 6.49 -3.89
CA ARG A 323 -13.31 6.08 -2.55
C ARG A 323 -12.37 5.09 -1.85
N SER A 324 -11.08 5.26 -2.08
CA SER A 324 -10.03 4.44 -1.49
C SER A 324 -9.42 5.08 -0.25
N ILE A 325 -8.80 4.23 0.57
CA ILE A 325 -8.10 4.61 1.80
C ILE A 325 -6.68 4.05 1.69
N TRP A 326 -5.71 4.94 1.78
CA TRP A 326 -4.29 4.63 1.69
C TRP A 326 -3.64 5.18 2.96
N ASP A 327 -3.25 4.28 3.86
CA ASP A 327 -2.80 4.62 5.21
C ASP A 327 -1.41 4.05 5.50
N ASP A 328 -0.46 4.87 5.93
CA ASP A 328 0.94 4.47 6.13
C ASP A 328 1.50 3.76 4.86
N VAL A 329 1.45 4.47 3.74
CA VAL A 329 1.99 4.01 2.46
C VAL A 329 3.20 4.83 2.11
N THR A 330 4.31 4.16 1.80
CA THR A 330 5.53 4.84 1.37
C THR A 330 6.08 4.31 0.07
N CYS A 331 6.85 5.13 -0.63
CA CYS A 331 7.45 4.73 -1.89
C CYS A 331 8.80 5.40 -2.15
N TRP A 332 9.68 4.71 -2.87
CA TRP A 332 10.91 5.26 -3.45
C TRP A 332 11.49 4.36 -4.55
N GLY A 333 12.72 4.64 -4.99
CA GLY A 333 13.52 3.73 -5.80
C GLY A 333 13.33 3.90 -7.30
N SER A 334 12.48 4.83 -7.73
CA SER A 334 12.16 5.13 -9.14
C SER A 334 12.37 6.61 -9.44
N GLN A 335 12.28 7.03 -10.70
CA GLN A 335 12.39 8.45 -11.06
C GLN A 335 11.28 9.31 -10.41
N THR A 336 10.07 8.77 -10.27
CA THR A 336 8.95 9.41 -9.56
C THR A 336 8.48 8.52 -8.42
N GLY A 337 8.18 9.07 -7.25
CA GLY A 337 7.58 8.33 -6.13
C GLY A 337 6.20 7.83 -6.52
N MET A 338 5.24 8.76 -6.63
CA MET A 338 3.86 8.43 -6.96
C MET A 338 3.28 9.32 -8.05
N PHE A 339 2.59 8.70 -9.02
CA PHE A 339 1.63 9.39 -9.86
C PHE A 339 0.19 9.15 -9.37
N LEU A 340 -0.58 10.23 -9.32
CA LEU A 340 -2.02 10.20 -9.09
C LEU A 340 -2.74 10.83 -10.28
N ARG A 341 -3.56 10.05 -10.98
CA ARG A 341 -4.25 10.48 -12.21
C ARG A 341 -5.74 10.23 -12.14
N ALA A 342 -6.53 11.25 -12.50
CA ALA A 342 -8.00 11.22 -12.54
C ALA A 342 -8.62 10.37 -11.40
N SER A 343 -8.13 10.59 -10.18
CA SER A 343 -8.51 9.80 -9.01
C SER A 343 -9.22 10.71 -8.02
N SER A 344 -10.33 10.25 -7.45
CA SER A 344 -11.27 11.12 -6.76
C SER A 344 -11.82 10.56 -5.47
N LEU A 345 -12.13 11.41 -4.49
CA LEU A 345 -12.81 11.01 -3.25
C LEU A 345 -11.98 10.01 -2.41
N ASN A 346 -10.65 10.06 -2.50
CA ASN A 346 -9.77 9.17 -1.75
C ASN A 346 -9.23 9.85 -0.48
N ASN A 347 -8.87 9.03 0.50
CA ASN A 347 -8.16 9.45 1.71
C ASN A 347 -6.74 8.86 1.71
N PHE A 348 -5.74 9.73 1.74
CA PHE A 348 -4.32 9.39 1.83
C PHE A 348 -3.78 9.89 3.18
N ASN A 349 -3.61 8.98 4.13
CA ASN A 349 -3.05 9.28 5.44
C ASN A 349 -1.61 8.75 5.55
N ASN A 350 -0.66 9.59 5.97
CA ASN A 350 0.74 9.22 6.08
C ASN A 350 1.33 8.67 4.76
N LEU A 351 0.97 9.30 3.63
CA LEU A 351 1.56 8.99 2.32
C LEU A 351 2.94 9.67 2.20
N MET A 352 3.99 8.89 1.96
CA MET A 352 5.35 9.43 1.96
C MET A 352 6.23 8.99 0.79
N CYS A 353 7.08 9.91 0.35
CA CYS A 353 8.24 9.63 -0.49
C CYS A 353 9.44 10.35 0.13
N SER A 354 10.33 9.61 0.79
CA SER A 354 11.47 10.18 1.51
C SER A 354 12.77 9.43 1.17
N LYS A 355 13.82 10.20 0.90
CA LYS A 355 15.20 9.70 0.79
C LYS A 355 15.79 9.25 2.13
N TYR A 356 15.33 9.82 3.24
CA TYR A 356 15.95 9.70 4.56
C TYR A 356 15.26 8.70 5.50
N ARG A 357 14.05 8.25 5.15
CA ARG A 357 13.32 7.26 5.96
C ARG A 357 13.93 5.85 5.93
N ASN A 358 14.89 5.57 5.05
CA ASN A 358 15.56 4.27 5.00
C ASN A 358 16.56 4.12 6.17
N ILE A 359 16.26 3.19 7.10
CA ILE A 359 17.06 2.90 8.29
C ILE A 359 18.46 2.37 7.93
N PHE A 360 18.63 1.79 6.74
CA PHE A 360 19.88 1.17 6.28
C PHE A 360 20.76 2.10 5.44
N GLY A 361 20.40 3.39 5.30
CA GLY A 361 21.17 4.38 4.55
C GLY A 361 20.39 4.99 3.38
N GLN A 362 20.96 6.02 2.73
CA GLN A 362 20.26 6.74 1.65
C GLN A 362 19.84 5.81 0.51
N THR A 363 18.64 6.03 -0.04
CA THR A 363 18.11 5.28 -1.18
C THR A 363 19.02 5.42 -2.41
N VAL A 364 19.36 4.30 -3.08
CA VAL A 364 20.25 4.29 -4.27
C VAL A 364 19.63 5.05 -5.46
N ASN A 365 18.32 4.90 -5.66
CA ASN A 365 17.56 5.57 -6.72
C ASN A 365 16.58 6.57 -6.10
N VAL A 366 17.11 7.71 -5.63
CA VAL A 366 16.29 8.78 -5.05
C VAL A 366 15.35 9.33 -6.13
N PRO A 367 14.03 9.39 -5.85
CA PRO A 367 13.10 10.00 -6.80
C PRO A 367 13.42 11.47 -7.09
N VAL A 368 13.25 11.85 -8.35
CA VAL A 368 13.30 13.26 -8.77
C VAL A 368 12.06 13.99 -8.27
N GLN A 369 10.90 13.32 -8.31
CA GLN A 369 9.62 13.87 -7.87
C GLN A 369 8.99 12.96 -6.81
N GLY A 370 8.48 13.53 -5.72
CA GLY A 370 7.76 12.79 -4.68
C GLY A 370 6.36 12.38 -5.15
N LEU A 371 5.44 13.33 -5.16
CA LEU A 371 4.07 13.14 -5.67
C LEU A 371 3.82 13.99 -6.91
N VAL A 372 3.30 13.37 -7.96
CA VAL A 372 2.84 14.05 -9.17
C VAL A 372 1.34 13.86 -9.37
N MET A 373 0.60 14.96 -9.37
CA MET A 373 -0.83 14.97 -9.66
C MET A 373 -1.06 15.48 -11.08
N THR A 374 -1.67 14.65 -11.92
CA THR A 374 -1.88 15.00 -13.34
C THR A 374 -3.14 14.35 -13.90
N THR A 375 -3.46 14.70 -15.14
CA THR A 375 -4.66 14.23 -15.84
C THR A 375 -4.62 12.73 -16.11
N GLY A 376 -5.78 12.09 -16.08
CA GLY A 376 -5.95 10.70 -16.51
C GLY A 376 -6.61 10.58 -17.88
N TYR A 377 -6.38 9.44 -18.51
CA TYR A 377 -6.88 9.11 -19.85
C TYR A 377 -7.53 7.73 -19.84
N ARG A 378 -8.70 7.62 -20.46
CA ARG A 378 -9.43 6.36 -20.66
C ARG A 378 -9.67 6.18 -22.15
N ALA A 379 -9.17 5.10 -22.73
CA ALA A 379 -9.22 4.84 -24.16
C ALA A 379 -8.77 6.05 -25.02
N GLY A 380 -7.68 6.71 -24.60
CA GLY A 380 -7.15 7.91 -25.25
C GLY A 380 -7.91 9.22 -24.97
N ALA A 381 -9.09 9.18 -24.35
CA ALA A 381 -9.87 10.37 -24.01
C ALA A 381 -9.53 10.91 -22.61
N PHE A 382 -9.39 12.23 -22.52
CA PHE A 382 -9.19 12.96 -21.26
C PHE A 382 -10.33 12.71 -20.26
N GLN A 383 -9.99 12.37 -19.01
CA GLN A 383 -10.97 12.07 -17.94
C GLN A 383 -10.99 13.08 -16.79
N GLY A 384 -10.08 14.05 -16.77
CA GLY A 384 -10.01 15.06 -15.72
C GLY A 384 -8.80 14.96 -14.79
N ALA A 385 -8.78 15.87 -13.83
CA ALA A 385 -7.77 15.96 -12.78
C ALA A 385 -8.08 15.02 -11.60
N PRO A 386 -7.11 14.74 -10.72
CA PRO A 386 -7.41 14.21 -9.40
C PRO A 386 -8.20 15.22 -8.59
N SER A 387 -9.32 14.80 -7.99
CA SER A 387 -10.27 15.74 -7.39
C SER A 387 -10.88 15.27 -6.08
N ASN A 388 -11.14 16.20 -5.15
CA ASN A 388 -11.79 15.89 -3.87
C ASN A 388 -11.07 14.79 -3.07
N ASN A 389 -9.74 14.75 -3.14
CA ASN A 389 -8.95 13.86 -2.29
C ASN A 389 -8.56 14.60 -1.00
N LEU A 390 -8.50 13.84 0.09
CA LEU A 390 -7.98 14.29 1.37
C LEU A 390 -6.60 13.66 1.59
N PHE A 391 -5.62 14.50 1.91
CA PHE A 391 -4.29 14.10 2.32
C PHE A 391 -4.06 14.57 3.75
N THR A 392 -3.69 13.65 4.64
CA THR A 392 -3.32 13.95 6.03
C THR A 392 -1.90 13.48 6.29
N ASN A 393 -1.05 14.35 6.84
CA ASN A 393 0.36 14.06 7.11
C ASN A 393 1.14 13.56 5.89
N LEU A 394 0.94 14.23 4.74
CA LEU A 394 1.73 13.97 3.52
C LEU A 394 3.20 14.31 3.76
N TYR A 395 4.13 13.47 3.31
CA TYR A 395 5.55 13.75 3.52
C TYR A 395 6.42 13.48 2.28
N MET A 396 6.94 14.54 1.66
CA MET A 396 7.78 14.45 0.45
C MET A 396 9.15 15.07 0.72
N GLU A 397 10.15 14.23 0.97
CA GLU A 397 11.39 14.65 1.63
C GLU A 397 12.65 14.23 0.87
N GLY A 398 13.58 15.18 0.72
CA GLY A 398 14.93 14.88 0.23
C GLY A 398 14.99 14.48 -1.23
N VAL A 399 13.95 14.83 -2.01
CA VAL A 399 13.87 14.66 -3.46
C VAL A 399 14.20 15.98 -4.17
N GLN A 400 14.26 16.01 -5.50
CA GLN A 400 14.45 17.31 -6.17
C GLN A 400 13.19 18.16 -6.05
N ARG A 401 12.02 17.56 -6.27
CA ARG A 401 10.70 18.21 -6.32
C ARG A 401 9.73 17.46 -5.42
N GLY A 402 9.32 18.04 -4.30
CA GLY A 402 8.46 17.36 -3.32
C GLY A 402 7.11 16.95 -3.91
N MET A 403 6.19 17.90 -4.02
CA MET A 403 4.90 17.74 -4.65
C MET A 403 4.79 18.60 -5.92
N ASN A 404 4.42 17.98 -7.04
CA ASN A 404 4.21 18.62 -8.32
C ASN A 404 2.78 18.40 -8.81
N MET A 405 1.91 19.37 -8.53
CA MET A 405 0.51 19.36 -8.96
C MET A 405 0.42 20.05 -10.33
N LEU A 406 0.37 19.26 -11.40
CA LEU A 406 0.13 19.77 -12.75
C LEU A 406 -1.36 20.06 -12.95
N TYR A 407 -2.19 19.17 -12.42
CA TYR A 407 -3.64 19.29 -12.38
C TYR A 407 -4.14 18.71 -11.07
N GLY A 408 -5.10 19.39 -10.45
CA GLY A 408 -5.71 18.96 -9.20
C GLY A 408 -6.81 19.91 -8.80
N ASP A 409 -8.01 19.39 -8.53
CA ASP A 409 -9.17 20.22 -8.20
C ASP A 409 -9.74 19.86 -6.83
N GLN A 410 -9.93 20.84 -5.95
CA GLN A 410 -10.61 20.63 -4.66
C GLN A 410 -9.92 19.57 -3.77
N ASN A 411 -8.60 19.41 -3.86
CA ASN A 411 -7.87 18.54 -2.93
C ASN A 411 -7.55 19.30 -1.64
N THR A 412 -7.59 18.59 -0.52
CA THR A 412 -7.29 19.14 0.81
C THR A 412 -6.08 18.45 1.41
N PHE A 413 -5.11 19.21 1.86
CA PHE A 413 -3.88 18.75 2.51
C PHE A 413 -3.85 19.30 3.94
N ILE A 414 -3.78 18.41 4.92
CA ILE A 414 -3.79 18.75 6.35
C ILE A 414 -2.54 18.19 7.02
N GLY A 415 -1.71 19.09 7.55
CA GLY A 415 -0.40 18.75 8.12
C GLY A 415 0.56 18.19 7.08
N GLY A 416 1.67 17.63 7.57
CA GLY A 416 2.71 17.09 6.73
C GLY A 416 3.71 18.14 6.23
N SER A 417 4.67 17.70 5.42
CA SER A 417 5.75 18.54 4.95
C SER A 417 6.29 18.13 3.58
N CYS A 418 6.69 19.13 2.78
CA CYS A 418 7.62 18.90 1.68
C CYS A 418 8.95 19.59 2.02
N GLU A 419 9.96 18.84 2.46
CA GLU A 419 11.20 19.39 3.00
C GLU A 419 12.48 18.79 2.43
N ALA A 420 13.59 19.50 2.66
CA ALA A 420 14.92 19.14 2.17
C ALA A 420 14.99 18.89 0.64
N ASN A 421 14.05 19.47 -0.11
CA ASN A 421 13.98 19.36 -1.55
C ASN A 421 14.88 20.40 -2.23
N THR A 422 15.51 20.04 -3.34
CA THR A 422 16.54 20.90 -3.96
C THR A 422 16.04 21.88 -5.01
N ASP A 423 14.85 21.66 -5.59
CA ASP A 423 14.21 22.57 -6.55
C ASP A 423 13.02 23.28 -5.91
N TYR A 424 12.02 22.53 -5.46
CA TYR A 424 10.89 23.08 -4.70
C TYR A 424 10.20 22.07 -3.79
N GLY A 425 9.54 22.59 -2.76
CA GLY A 425 8.67 21.79 -1.88
C GLY A 425 7.37 21.42 -2.57
N THR A 426 6.58 22.40 -2.98
CA THR A 426 5.24 22.22 -3.57
C THR A 426 5.04 23.18 -4.74
N ASN A 427 4.82 22.63 -5.93
CA ASN A 427 4.42 23.37 -7.12
C ASN A 427 2.95 23.09 -7.45
N ILE A 428 2.17 24.16 -7.62
CA ILE A 428 0.76 24.14 -7.97
C ILE A 428 0.63 24.86 -9.32
N ALA A 429 0.46 24.10 -10.39
CA ALA A 429 0.45 24.64 -11.74
C ALA A 429 -0.89 25.32 -12.10
N LEU A 430 -0.91 26.00 -13.25
CA LEU A 430 -2.08 26.71 -13.79
C LEU A 430 -3.33 25.81 -13.99
N GLY A 431 -3.13 24.49 -14.12
CA GLY A 431 -4.20 23.50 -14.24
C GLY A 431 -4.90 23.14 -12.92
N CYS A 432 -4.45 23.71 -11.78
CA CYS A 432 -4.97 23.40 -10.45
C CYS A 432 -5.98 24.43 -9.96
N ARG A 433 -7.06 23.98 -9.31
CA ARG A 433 -8.13 24.86 -8.81
C ARG A 433 -8.62 24.44 -7.43
N TYR A 434 -8.97 25.41 -6.58
CA TYR A 434 -9.69 25.18 -5.31
C TYR A 434 -8.96 24.25 -4.31
N ASN A 435 -7.64 24.10 -4.41
CA ASN A 435 -6.90 23.25 -3.47
C ASN A 435 -6.67 23.99 -2.15
N THR A 436 -6.70 23.26 -1.03
CA THR A 436 -6.55 23.83 0.31
C THR A 436 -5.44 23.12 1.06
N PHE A 437 -4.57 23.91 1.68
CA PHE A 437 -3.44 23.50 2.49
C PHE A 437 -3.63 24.05 3.90
N ILE A 438 -3.53 23.18 4.91
CA ILE A 438 -3.78 23.53 6.31
C ILE A 438 -2.64 22.99 7.17
N GLY A 439 -1.89 23.86 7.84
CA GLY A 439 -0.84 23.42 8.77
C GLY A 439 0.33 22.69 8.09
N MET A 440 0.51 22.86 6.78
CA MET A 440 1.60 22.23 6.03
C MET A 440 2.85 23.10 6.06
N GLY A 441 3.99 22.49 6.37
CA GLY A 441 5.31 23.13 6.37
C GLY A 441 6.11 22.76 5.14
N ASN A 442 6.74 23.74 4.49
CA ASN A 442 7.77 23.44 3.49
C ASN A 442 9.11 23.98 3.98
N GLU A 443 10.06 23.07 4.23
CA GLU A 443 11.37 23.37 4.81
C GLU A 443 12.51 23.08 3.83
N ASN A 444 12.59 23.86 2.75
CA ASN A 444 13.58 23.67 1.69
C ASN A 444 14.57 24.84 1.62
N LEU A 445 15.40 25.01 2.65
CA LEU A 445 16.37 26.12 2.78
C LEU A 445 17.20 26.40 1.52
N ASN A 446 17.58 25.36 0.78
CA ASN A 446 18.44 25.43 -0.39
C ASN A 446 17.69 25.19 -1.72
N ALA A 447 16.35 25.26 -1.74
CA ALA A 447 15.58 25.06 -2.96
C ALA A 447 15.88 26.15 -4.01
N THR A 448 16.10 25.76 -5.27
CA THR A 448 16.39 26.76 -6.33
C THR A 448 15.16 27.59 -6.71
N THR A 449 13.97 26.99 -6.63
CA THR A 449 12.71 27.59 -7.10
C THR A 449 11.84 28.09 -5.95
N GLY A 450 11.86 27.48 -4.77
CA GLY A 450 11.10 27.95 -3.60
C GLY A 450 10.37 26.84 -2.86
N ASP A 451 9.79 27.17 -1.72
CA ASP A 451 9.01 26.22 -0.94
C ASP A 451 7.64 25.97 -1.56
N PHE A 452 6.85 27.03 -1.71
CA PHE A 452 5.53 26.98 -2.34
C PHE A 452 5.53 27.81 -3.61
N ILE A 453 5.10 27.22 -4.72
CA ILE A 453 4.92 27.92 -6.00
C ILE A 453 3.46 27.77 -6.42
N ASP A 454 2.66 28.81 -6.20
CA ASP A 454 1.24 28.79 -6.54
C ASP A 454 0.96 29.54 -7.84
N LYS A 455 0.65 28.79 -8.90
CA LYS A 455 0.07 29.28 -10.16
C LYS A 455 -1.43 28.93 -10.26
N GLY A 456 -1.99 28.30 -9.23
CA GLY A 456 -3.35 27.82 -9.23
C GLY A 456 -4.39 28.95 -9.21
N THR A 457 -5.66 28.56 -9.22
CA THR A 457 -6.78 29.48 -8.99
C THR A 457 -7.54 29.07 -7.75
N TYR A 458 -7.82 30.01 -6.85
CA TYR A 458 -8.52 29.75 -5.59
C TYR A 458 -7.78 28.76 -4.67
N THR A 459 -6.45 28.78 -4.67
CA THR A 459 -5.66 28.01 -3.70
C THR A 459 -5.76 28.67 -2.33
N LYS A 460 -5.92 27.88 -1.26
CA LYS A 460 -5.91 28.39 0.11
C LYS A 460 -4.76 27.79 0.91
N PHE A 461 -4.05 28.63 1.63
CA PHE A 461 -3.01 28.25 2.58
C PHE A 461 -3.42 28.78 3.95
N ILE A 462 -3.59 27.89 4.92
CA ILE A 462 -4.11 28.22 6.25
C ILE A 462 -3.11 27.72 7.29
N ASN A 463 -2.50 28.63 8.05
CA ASN A 463 -1.47 28.30 9.04
C ASN A 463 -0.31 27.46 8.46
N CYS A 464 0.07 27.71 7.21
CA CYS A 464 1.22 27.08 6.57
C CYS A 464 2.51 27.85 6.89
N TYR A 465 3.67 27.23 6.67
CA TYR A 465 4.94 27.94 6.78
C TYR A 465 5.95 27.58 5.69
N SER A 466 6.86 28.51 5.41
CA SER A 466 7.92 28.38 4.40
C SER A 466 9.24 28.90 4.96
N SER A 467 10.24 28.03 5.04
CA SER A 467 11.60 28.38 5.47
C SER A 467 12.40 29.24 4.48
N GLN A 468 11.96 29.30 3.23
CA GLN A 468 12.65 29.98 2.14
C GLN A 468 11.73 31.01 1.44
N ARG A 469 11.05 30.62 0.36
CA ARG A 469 10.14 31.55 -0.35
C ARG A 469 8.84 30.89 -0.75
N MET A 470 7.74 31.59 -0.46
CA MET A 470 6.42 31.36 -1.03
C MET A 470 6.21 32.30 -2.22
N VAL A 471 6.04 31.74 -3.40
CA VAL A 471 5.87 32.46 -4.67
C VAL A 471 4.43 32.33 -5.13
N MET A 472 3.75 33.47 -5.25
CA MET A 472 2.38 33.56 -5.73
C MET A 472 2.36 34.14 -7.14
N GLN A 473 1.87 33.35 -8.09
CA GLN A 473 1.68 33.68 -9.50
C GLN A 473 0.22 33.45 -9.95
N GLY A 474 -0.56 32.79 -9.10
CA GLY A 474 -1.94 32.38 -9.30
C GLY A 474 -2.95 33.50 -9.10
N LYS A 475 -4.22 33.11 -9.04
CA LYS A 475 -5.35 34.04 -9.01
C LYS A 475 -6.35 33.70 -7.92
N ASN A 476 -6.85 34.71 -7.22
CA ASN A 476 -7.85 34.58 -6.16
C ASN A 476 -7.44 33.59 -5.05
N SER A 477 -6.14 33.43 -4.84
CA SER A 477 -5.59 32.57 -3.79
C SER A 477 -5.46 33.33 -2.47
N VAL A 478 -5.45 32.60 -1.36
CA VAL A 478 -5.42 33.18 -0.01
C VAL A 478 -4.27 32.55 0.80
N ILE A 479 -3.51 33.39 1.48
CA ILE A 479 -2.62 33.01 2.59
C ILE A 479 -3.22 33.62 3.86
N ASP A 480 -3.58 32.77 4.82
CA ASP A 480 -4.18 33.17 6.09
C ASP A 480 -3.47 32.48 7.26
N GLY A 481 -2.72 33.24 8.05
CA GLY A 481 -1.96 32.68 9.16
C GLY A 481 -0.64 32.02 8.73
N GLY A 482 0.26 31.88 9.69
CA GLY A 482 1.55 31.20 9.52
C GLY A 482 2.76 32.13 9.49
N TYR A 483 3.94 31.53 9.36
CA TYR A 483 5.21 32.25 9.31
C TYR A 483 6.00 31.87 8.07
N PHE A 484 6.65 32.85 7.47
CA PHE A 484 7.34 32.72 6.20
C PHE A 484 8.68 33.41 6.32
N GLU A 485 9.71 32.91 5.64
CA GLU A 485 10.91 33.71 5.43
C GLU A 485 10.59 34.82 4.42
N ARG A 486 10.08 34.45 3.24
CA ARG A 486 9.65 35.39 2.19
C ARG A 486 8.30 35.03 1.59
N VAL A 487 7.47 36.04 1.35
CA VAL A 487 6.28 35.97 0.49
C VAL A 487 6.47 36.90 -0.72
N ASP A 488 6.42 36.33 -1.91
CA ASP A 488 6.68 37.00 -3.19
C ASP A 488 5.45 36.89 -4.10
N ILE A 489 4.67 37.97 -4.19
CA ILE A 489 3.53 38.10 -5.09
C ILE A 489 4.02 38.70 -6.41
N GLN A 490 3.99 37.91 -7.47
CA GLN A 490 4.55 38.30 -8.76
C GLN A 490 3.54 39.04 -9.64
N SER A 491 4.04 39.69 -10.71
CA SER A 491 3.21 40.49 -11.63
C SER A 491 2.16 39.72 -12.42
N SER A 492 2.31 38.39 -12.55
CA SER A 492 1.28 37.53 -13.13
C SER A 492 0.15 37.23 -12.16
N ALA A 493 0.35 37.47 -10.87
CA ALA A 493 -0.58 37.15 -9.81
C ALA A 493 -1.71 38.19 -9.75
N VAL A 494 -2.93 37.71 -9.48
CA VAL A 494 -4.13 38.54 -9.60
C VAL A 494 -5.09 38.29 -8.45
N SER A 495 -5.48 39.36 -7.77
CA SER A 495 -6.55 39.34 -6.76
C SER A 495 -6.30 38.33 -5.63
N ASN A 496 -5.06 38.16 -5.22
CA ASN A 496 -4.71 37.30 -4.08
C ASN A 496 -4.89 38.05 -2.75
N GLU A 497 -5.14 37.31 -1.69
CA GLU A 497 -5.26 37.83 -0.33
C GLU A 497 -4.14 37.27 0.55
N VAL A 498 -3.48 38.13 1.32
CA VAL A 498 -2.42 37.77 2.28
C VAL A 498 -2.73 38.42 3.62
N LYS A 499 -2.90 37.61 4.67
CA LYS A 499 -3.28 38.14 5.98
C LYS A 499 -2.80 37.32 7.15
N ASN A 500 -2.64 38.00 8.28
CA ASN A 500 -2.34 37.39 9.58
C ASN A 500 -1.03 36.57 9.57
N ILE A 501 -0.04 36.99 8.79
CA ILE A 501 1.23 36.26 8.64
C ILE A 501 2.39 36.98 9.32
N THR A 502 3.43 36.21 9.62
CA THR A 502 4.77 36.72 9.94
C THR A 502 5.72 36.49 8.76
N VAL A 503 6.54 37.47 8.40
CA VAL A 503 7.64 37.33 7.42
C VAL A 503 9.00 37.52 8.10
N ASN A 504 10.11 37.25 7.39
CA ASN A 504 11.48 37.32 7.92
C ASN A 504 11.73 36.38 9.12
N ASN A 505 11.03 35.26 9.19
CA ASN A 505 11.05 34.42 10.40
C ASN A 505 12.40 33.71 10.65
N TRP A 506 13.27 33.57 9.66
CA TRP A 506 14.59 32.93 9.78
C TRP A 506 15.77 33.91 9.66
N ASN A 507 15.53 35.22 9.49
CA ASN A 507 16.57 36.24 9.37
C ASN A 507 17.67 35.87 8.35
N SER A 508 17.26 35.39 7.17
CA SER A 508 18.23 34.95 6.15
C SER A 508 18.91 36.12 5.42
N GLY A 509 18.44 37.35 5.67
CA GLY A 509 18.78 38.54 4.90
C GLY A 509 18.11 38.60 3.52
N SER A 510 17.27 37.60 3.18
CA SER A 510 16.54 37.52 1.90
C SER A 510 15.01 37.40 2.07
N GLY A 511 14.52 37.57 3.30
CA GLY A 511 13.12 37.46 3.65
C GLY A 511 12.25 38.67 3.26
N GLY A 512 11.01 38.69 3.74
CA GLY A 512 10.10 39.84 3.71
C GLY A 512 8.86 39.64 2.85
N PHE A 513 8.10 40.73 2.66
CA PHE A 513 6.89 40.76 1.84
C PHE A 513 7.11 41.63 0.59
N ILE A 514 6.98 41.03 -0.59
CA ILE A 514 7.15 41.69 -1.88
C ILE A 514 5.89 41.49 -2.71
N ASP A 515 5.33 42.59 -3.24
CA ASP A 515 4.09 42.55 -4.01
C ASP A 515 4.16 43.38 -5.29
N SER A 516 4.23 42.66 -6.42
CA SER A 516 4.10 43.20 -7.78
C SER A 516 2.78 42.78 -8.43
N GLY A 517 1.87 42.12 -7.70
CA GLY A 517 0.61 41.60 -8.21
C GLY A 517 -0.43 42.69 -8.48
N ILE A 518 -1.49 42.32 -9.20
CA ILE A 518 -2.59 43.23 -9.51
C ILE A 518 -3.79 42.90 -8.62
N GLY A 519 -4.20 43.89 -7.82
CA GLY A 519 -5.36 43.79 -6.94
C GLY A 519 -5.15 42.91 -5.71
N THR A 520 -3.90 42.76 -5.26
CA THR A 520 -3.56 42.06 -4.01
C THR A 520 -4.17 42.80 -2.81
N ILE A 521 -4.84 42.05 -1.94
CA ILE A 521 -5.31 42.52 -0.63
C ILE A 521 -4.33 41.98 0.41
N ALA A 522 -3.71 42.87 1.19
CA ALA A 522 -2.69 42.52 2.17
C ALA A 522 -2.92 43.32 3.46
N TYR A 523 -2.95 42.65 4.62
CA TYR A 523 -3.09 43.32 5.91
C TYR A 523 -2.62 42.42 7.07
N ASN A 524 -2.29 43.03 8.21
CA ASN A 524 -1.83 42.31 9.40
C ASN A 524 -0.62 41.39 9.10
N ILE A 525 0.43 41.98 8.50
CA ILE A 525 1.68 41.32 8.17
C ILE A 525 2.74 41.80 9.16
N TYR A 526 3.26 40.91 10.00
CA TYR A 526 4.30 41.21 10.98
C TYR A 526 5.68 40.89 10.41
N ASP A 527 6.65 41.77 10.59
CA ASP A 527 8.05 41.54 10.23
C ASP A 527 8.82 41.10 11.49
N ALA A 528 9.44 39.92 11.47
CA ALA A 528 10.15 39.40 12.64
C ALA A 528 11.55 40.01 12.84
N ASP A 529 12.21 40.45 11.77
CA ASP A 529 13.55 41.07 11.85
C ASP A 529 13.45 42.52 12.33
N ILE A 530 12.43 43.23 11.85
CA ILE A 530 12.05 44.56 12.31
C ILE A 530 10.71 44.41 13.02
N PRO A 531 10.68 44.20 14.36
CA PRO A 531 9.53 43.66 15.11
C PRO A 531 8.32 44.62 15.16
N ASP A 532 7.70 44.85 14.01
CA ASP A 532 6.62 45.78 13.73
C ASP A 532 5.78 45.28 12.55
N TYR A 533 4.60 45.88 12.37
CA TYR A 533 3.73 45.55 11.25
C TYR A 533 4.17 46.25 9.97
N ILE A 534 4.25 45.50 8.88
CA ILE A 534 4.47 46.06 7.54
C ILE A 534 3.25 46.89 7.17
N ASN A 535 3.50 48.17 6.87
CA ASN A 535 2.47 49.04 6.35
C ASN A 535 2.04 48.57 4.95
N SER A 536 0.90 47.92 4.89
CA SER A 536 0.27 47.40 3.68
C SER A 536 -0.66 48.41 3.00
N THR A 537 -0.78 49.63 3.55
CA THR A 537 -1.50 50.70 2.84
C THR A 537 -0.72 51.11 1.60
N ASP A 538 -1.44 51.19 0.47
CA ASP A 538 -0.82 51.53 -0.79
C ASP A 538 -0.25 52.94 -0.77
N ILE A 539 0.95 53.09 -1.34
CA ILE A 539 1.54 54.41 -1.58
C ILE A 539 0.73 55.15 -2.64
N ARG A 540 0.88 56.48 -2.69
CA ARG A 540 0.20 57.29 -3.71
C ARG A 540 0.93 57.11 -5.05
N HIS A 541 0.22 56.61 -6.07
CA HIS A 541 0.72 56.44 -7.44
C HIS A 541 0.31 57.63 -8.31
N SER A 542 1.22 58.13 -9.15
CA SER A 542 0.87 59.17 -10.12
C SER A 542 -0.07 58.63 -11.19
N VAL A 543 -0.96 59.49 -11.69
CA VAL A 543 -1.89 59.17 -12.78
C VAL A 543 -1.59 60.05 -13.97
N THR A 544 -1.41 59.42 -15.13
CA THR A 544 -1.46 60.10 -16.41
C THR A 544 -2.86 59.96 -17.00
N LEU A 545 -3.55 61.09 -17.16
CA LEU A 545 -4.86 61.12 -17.82
C LEU A 545 -4.67 60.93 -19.34
N THR A 546 -5.52 60.11 -19.95
CA THR A 546 -5.66 60.07 -21.40
C THR A 546 -6.46 61.30 -21.84
N THR A 547 -5.86 62.18 -22.64
CA THR A 547 -6.47 63.46 -23.00
C THR A 547 -7.02 63.49 -24.42
N SER A 548 -8.10 64.23 -24.62
CA SER A 548 -8.74 64.48 -25.91
C SER A 548 -9.21 65.93 -26.00
N SER A 549 -8.98 66.58 -27.15
CA SER A 549 -9.46 67.94 -27.39
C SER A 549 -10.98 67.96 -27.56
N ILE A 550 -11.65 68.92 -26.94
CA ILE A 550 -13.09 69.15 -27.09
C ILE A 550 -13.36 70.63 -27.42
N SER A 551 -14.59 70.96 -27.80
CA SER A 551 -14.97 72.37 -27.99
C SER A 551 -14.80 73.16 -26.69
N GLY A 552 -13.96 74.20 -26.72
CA GLY A 552 -13.70 75.06 -25.57
C GLY A 552 -12.75 74.52 -24.50
N GLY A 553 -12.10 73.36 -24.72
CA GLY A 553 -11.22 72.78 -23.70
C GLY A 553 -10.61 71.42 -24.02
N THR A 554 -10.21 70.71 -22.96
CA THR A 554 -9.63 69.37 -23.01
C THR A 554 -10.37 68.46 -22.02
N ASN A 555 -10.65 67.22 -22.41
CA ASN A 555 -11.16 66.18 -21.53
C ASN A 555 -10.07 65.15 -21.24
N GLY A 556 -9.77 64.92 -19.97
CA GLY A 556 -8.85 63.91 -19.47
C GLY A 556 -9.58 62.79 -18.75
N VAL A 557 -9.30 61.54 -19.12
CA VAL A 557 -9.92 60.36 -18.53
C VAL A 557 -8.90 59.42 -17.93
N TRP A 558 -9.30 58.70 -16.88
CA TRP A 558 -8.54 57.57 -16.36
C TRP A 558 -9.49 56.46 -15.90
N ASP A 559 -9.17 55.23 -16.27
CA ASP A 559 -9.89 54.03 -15.86
C ASP A 559 -9.20 53.40 -14.65
N ASN A 560 -9.98 53.07 -13.62
CA ASN A 560 -9.47 52.32 -12.48
C ASN A 560 -9.21 50.86 -12.85
N THR A 561 -7.99 50.59 -13.34
CA THR A 561 -7.53 49.25 -13.75
C THR A 561 -6.89 48.44 -12.61
N THR A 562 -6.86 48.97 -11.38
CA THR A 562 -6.16 48.35 -10.25
C THR A 562 -6.83 47.08 -9.72
N ARG A 563 -8.09 46.84 -10.12
CA ARG A 563 -9.00 45.80 -9.59
C ARG A 563 -9.36 45.94 -8.12
N LEU A 564 -8.99 47.06 -7.50
CA LEU A 564 -9.40 47.44 -6.15
C LEU A 564 -10.15 48.77 -6.21
N PRO A 565 -10.97 49.07 -5.20
CA PRO A 565 -11.41 50.43 -4.98
C PRO A 565 -10.19 51.33 -4.73
N VAL A 566 -10.22 52.54 -5.28
CA VAL A 566 -9.15 53.53 -5.08
C VAL A 566 -9.71 54.82 -4.53
N THR A 567 -8.92 55.47 -3.68
CA THR A 567 -9.08 56.92 -3.47
C THR A 567 -8.29 57.63 -4.55
N PHE A 568 -8.97 58.31 -5.46
CA PHE A 568 -8.37 59.12 -6.51
C PHE A 568 -8.26 60.56 -6.04
N TYR A 569 -7.09 61.16 -6.22
CA TYR A 569 -6.75 62.49 -5.77
C TYR A 569 -6.54 63.43 -6.95
N ILE A 570 -7.12 64.61 -6.84
CA ILE A 570 -7.09 65.64 -7.87
C ILE A 570 -6.31 66.82 -7.31
N GLY A 571 -5.09 67.03 -7.82
CA GLY A 571 -4.19 68.10 -7.45
C GLY A 571 -4.21 69.27 -8.44
N GLY A 572 -3.98 70.49 -7.93
CA GLY A 572 -4.05 71.74 -8.68
C GLY A 572 -5.26 72.60 -8.31
N SER A 573 -5.36 73.79 -8.90
CA SER A 573 -6.54 74.66 -8.75
C SER A 573 -7.75 74.00 -9.42
N THR A 574 -8.69 73.47 -8.63
CA THR A 574 -9.94 72.88 -9.13
C THR A 574 -10.91 73.92 -9.70
N SER A 575 -10.58 75.21 -9.59
CA SER A 575 -11.40 76.36 -10.00
C SER A 575 -11.66 76.50 -11.51
N ALA A 576 -11.30 75.49 -12.31
CA ALA A 576 -11.28 75.56 -13.77
C ALA A 576 -11.87 74.33 -14.48
N PHE A 577 -12.52 73.42 -13.74
CA PHE A 577 -13.26 72.32 -14.38
C PHE A 577 -14.60 72.82 -14.91
N THR A 578 -14.89 72.53 -16.17
CA THR A 578 -16.20 72.74 -16.79
C THR A 578 -17.10 71.52 -16.64
N GLN A 579 -16.51 70.34 -16.42
CA GLN A 579 -17.22 69.10 -16.11
C GLN A 579 -16.30 68.15 -15.33
N ALA A 580 -16.87 67.45 -14.35
CA ALA A 580 -16.18 66.39 -13.62
C ALA A 580 -17.17 65.26 -13.33
N LEU A 581 -16.88 64.06 -13.85
CA LEU A 581 -17.77 62.90 -13.82
C LEU A 581 -17.03 61.66 -13.34
N ILE A 582 -17.71 60.84 -12.55
CA ILE A 582 -17.40 59.43 -12.38
C ILE A 582 -18.34 58.65 -13.30
N LEU A 583 -17.80 57.78 -14.15
CA LEU A 583 -18.58 56.86 -14.98
C LEU A 583 -18.50 55.47 -14.35
N ARG A 584 -19.61 55.02 -13.76
CA ARG A 584 -19.67 53.77 -12.99
C ARG A 584 -19.57 52.55 -13.91
N GLY A 585 -18.55 51.72 -13.70
CA GLY A 585 -18.28 50.55 -14.55
C GLY A 585 -17.53 50.85 -15.87
N GLY A 586 -17.05 52.08 -16.07
CA GLY A 586 -16.14 52.44 -17.15
C GLY A 586 -16.77 53.29 -18.26
N ALA A 587 -16.19 53.24 -19.47
CA ALA A 587 -16.68 54.00 -20.62
C ALA A 587 -18.13 53.63 -20.99
N GLY A 588 -19.05 54.59 -20.95
CA GLY A 588 -20.47 54.37 -21.24
C GLY A 588 -21.31 53.89 -20.05
N GLY A 589 -20.71 53.83 -18.85
CA GLY A 589 -21.43 53.59 -17.61
C GLY A 589 -22.21 54.80 -17.10
N ASP A 590 -22.98 54.60 -16.03
CA ASP A 590 -23.80 55.66 -15.42
C ASP A 590 -22.93 56.82 -14.94
N SER A 591 -23.28 58.04 -15.38
CA SER A 591 -22.53 59.24 -15.04
C SER A 591 -23.00 59.84 -13.72
N VAL A 592 -22.07 59.98 -12.77
CA VAL A 592 -22.26 60.68 -11.50
C VAL A 592 -21.42 61.95 -11.52
N ALA A 593 -22.08 63.11 -11.50
CA ALA A 593 -21.39 64.39 -11.42
C ALA A 593 -20.75 64.58 -10.03
N ILE A 594 -19.54 65.12 -10.00
CA ILE A 594 -18.85 65.53 -8.77
C ILE A 594 -18.69 67.06 -8.75
N PRO A 595 -18.57 67.70 -7.57
CA PRO A 595 -18.45 69.15 -7.48
C PRO A 595 -17.26 69.67 -8.31
N LEU A 596 -17.51 70.72 -9.10
CA LEU A 596 -16.50 71.31 -10.00
C LEU A 596 -15.40 72.05 -9.23
N THR A 597 -15.69 72.51 -8.01
CA THR A 597 -14.75 73.26 -7.16
C THR A 597 -14.61 72.60 -5.81
N GLY A 598 -13.39 72.60 -5.25
CA GLY A 598 -13.12 72.11 -3.89
C GLY A 598 -13.00 70.58 -3.75
N THR A 599 -13.25 69.80 -4.81
CA THR A 599 -13.07 68.34 -4.80
C THR A 599 -11.59 67.97 -4.88
N GLN A 600 -11.01 67.50 -3.77
CA GLN A 600 -9.60 67.08 -3.71
C GLN A 600 -9.42 65.56 -3.82
N GLN A 601 -10.47 64.79 -3.56
CA GLN A 601 -10.45 63.34 -3.64
C GLN A 601 -11.82 62.77 -3.98
N VAL A 602 -11.83 61.62 -4.65
CA VAL A 602 -13.03 60.85 -4.97
C VAL A 602 -12.78 59.37 -4.79
N HIS A 603 -13.82 58.64 -4.40
CA HIS A 603 -13.79 57.18 -4.33
C HIS A 603 -14.24 56.58 -5.66
N LEU A 604 -13.38 55.74 -6.24
CA LEU A 604 -13.66 55.01 -7.47
C LEU A 604 -13.70 53.52 -7.15
N GLU A 605 -14.79 52.85 -7.53
CA GLU A 605 -14.86 51.39 -7.49
C GLU A 605 -13.94 50.79 -8.57
N ALA A 606 -13.69 49.49 -8.47
CA ALA A 606 -12.97 48.79 -9.53
C ALA A 606 -13.70 48.96 -10.88
N LYS A 607 -12.95 49.29 -11.94
CA LYS A 607 -13.44 49.62 -13.29
C LYS A 607 -14.15 50.97 -13.45
N ASP A 608 -14.37 51.75 -12.39
CA ASP A 608 -14.88 53.10 -12.57
C ASP A 608 -13.91 53.96 -13.37
N ARG A 609 -14.46 54.91 -14.13
CA ARG A 609 -13.67 55.92 -14.86
C ARG A 609 -13.89 57.29 -14.24
N ILE A 610 -12.82 58.06 -14.08
CA ILE A 610 -12.90 59.50 -13.83
C ILE A 610 -12.75 60.25 -15.16
N SER A 611 -13.61 61.24 -15.40
CA SER A 611 -13.55 62.16 -16.56
C SER A 611 -13.53 63.58 -16.04
N LEU A 612 -12.43 64.30 -16.31
CA LEU A 612 -12.23 65.69 -15.90
C LEU A 612 -12.08 66.54 -17.14
N THR A 613 -12.90 67.58 -17.27
CA THR A 613 -12.87 68.51 -18.40
C THR A 613 -12.52 69.91 -17.92
N TRP A 614 -11.58 70.55 -18.58
CA TRP A 614 -11.11 71.90 -18.26
C TRP A 614 -10.99 72.80 -19.49
N SER A 615 -11.11 74.11 -19.29
CA SER A 615 -11.13 75.10 -20.37
C SER A 615 -9.79 75.23 -21.10
N THR A 616 -9.82 75.74 -22.33
CA THR A 616 -8.61 76.06 -23.10
C THR A 616 -7.69 77.02 -22.33
N GLY A 617 -6.39 76.73 -22.32
CA GLY A 617 -5.38 77.55 -21.61
C GLY A 617 -5.22 77.22 -20.12
N VAL A 618 -6.00 76.28 -19.58
CA VAL A 618 -5.86 75.79 -18.20
C VAL A 618 -4.88 74.60 -18.17
N THR A 619 -3.98 74.60 -17.19
CA THR A 619 -3.04 73.49 -16.95
C THR A 619 -3.80 72.23 -16.54
N ALA A 620 -3.41 71.08 -17.10
CA ALA A 620 -3.99 69.79 -16.75
C ALA A 620 -3.82 69.49 -15.24
N PRO A 621 -4.82 68.85 -14.59
CA PRO A 621 -4.74 68.51 -13.18
C PRO A 621 -3.67 67.45 -12.93
N VAL A 622 -2.94 67.58 -11.81
CA VAL A 622 -2.00 66.56 -11.37
C VAL A 622 -2.77 65.51 -10.59
N CYS A 623 -2.95 64.34 -11.18
CA CYS A 623 -3.76 63.29 -10.59
C CYS A 623 -2.90 62.20 -9.98
N SER A 624 -3.45 61.54 -8.96
CA SER A 624 -2.83 60.37 -8.32
C SER A 624 -3.88 59.49 -7.67
N TYR A 625 -3.55 58.25 -7.30
CA TYR A 625 -4.47 57.38 -6.55
C TYR A 625 -3.76 56.62 -5.43
N ARG A 626 -4.55 56.09 -4.49
CA ARG A 626 -4.14 55.04 -3.55
C ARG A 626 -5.15 53.90 -3.64
N ALA A 627 -4.68 52.68 -3.89
CA ALA A 627 -5.54 51.51 -3.87
C ALA A 627 -5.83 51.07 -2.44
N LYS A 628 -7.06 50.60 -2.20
CA LYS A 628 -7.48 50.10 -0.91
C LYS A 628 -7.12 48.60 -0.80
N ARG A 629 -5.95 48.30 -0.22
CA ARG A 629 -5.44 46.92 -0.06
C ARG A 629 -5.94 46.19 1.20
N GLY A 630 -6.96 46.70 1.91
CA GLY A 630 -7.50 46.09 3.14
C GLY A 630 -9.00 46.35 3.35
N TYR A 631 -9.60 45.63 4.30
CA TYR A 631 -10.98 45.86 4.76
C TYR A 631 -10.99 46.97 5.82
N ASN A 632 -11.93 47.93 5.71
CA ASN A 632 -12.10 49.00 6.70
C ASN A 632 -12.78 48.48 7.95
#